data_AF-A0A937CCH5-F1
#
_entry.id   AF-A0A937CCH5-F1
#
_cell.length_a   1.000
_cell.length_b   1.000
_cell.length_c   1.000
_cell.angle_alpha   90.00
_cell.angle_beta   90.00
_cell.angle_gamma   90.00
#
_symmetry.space_group_name_H-M   'P 1'
#
loop_
_entity.id
_entity.type
_entity.pdbx_description
1 polymer ?
#
loop_
_entity_poly.entity_id
_entity_poly.type
_entity_poly.pdbx_seq_one_letter_code
_entity_poly.pdbx_strand_id
1 'polypeptide(L)'
;MKSITTSEELKAAILELELQQASELILLKEQYYKTREGFKLTNLIRSKFKETLSDPDLKTDAINAAIGFTSGILAKKLMIGKTINPFKKLLGIAVEMAVASSVVKNADGIKAAGGSIFKMLFRKKEVQEKI
;
A
#
# COMPACT_ATOMS: atom_id res chain seq x y z
N MET A 1 -23.71 -35.21 38.22
CA MET A 1 -24.00 -36.12 37.09
C MET A 1 -24.88 -37.24 37.61
N LYS A 2 -26.03 -37.50 36.99
CA LYS A 2 -26.84 -38.68 37.33
C LYS A 2 -26.12 -39.92 36.84
N SER A 3 -26.05 -40.95 37.68
CA SER A 3 -25.51 -42.26 37.31
C SER A 3 -26.45 -42.90 36.30
N ILE A 4 -25.96 -43.25 35.11
CA ILE A 4 -26.74 -44.00 34.12
C ILE A 4 -26.66 -45.46 34.52
N THR A 5 -27.82 -46.06 34.80
CA THR A 5 -27.91 -47.44 35.33
C THR A 5 -28.55 -48.41 34.34
N THR A 6 -29.20 -47.90 33.30
CA THR A 6 -29.90 -48.73 32.30
C THR A 6 -29.48 -48.40 30.86
N SER A 7 -29.69 -49.36 29.94
CA SER A 7 -29.35 -49.19 28.52
C SER A 7 -30.22 -48.13 27.83
N GLU A 8 -31.47 -47.94 28.25
CA GLU A 8 -32.36 -46.90 27.73
C GLU A 8 -31.92 -45.50 28.16
N GLU A 9 -31.55 -45.32 29.43
CA GLU A 9 -30.97 -44.06 29.92
C GLU A 9 -29.68 -43.70 29.19
N LEU A 10 -28.85 -44.70 28.86
CA LEU A 10 -27.63 -44.48 28.09
C LEU A 10 -27.92 -43.97 26.67
N LYS A 11 -28.90 -44.58 25.98
CA LYS A 11 -29.29 -44.15 24.63
C LYS A 11 -29.90 -42.75 24.62
N ALA A 12 -30.74 -42.44 25.61
CA ALA A 12 -31.32 -41.11 25.78
C ALA A 12 -30.24 -40.06 26.03
N ALA A 13 -29.27 -40.35 26.90
CA ALA A 13 -28.13 -39.46 27.17
C ALA A 13 -27.24 -39.26 25.93
N ILE A 14 -27.01 -40.31 25.13
CA ILE A 14 -26.26 -40.19 23.86
C ILE A 14 -26.99 -39.24 22.90
N LEU A 15 -28.30 -39.41 22.72
CA LEU A 15 -29.11 -38.54 21.86
C LEU A 15 -29.10 -37.08 22.33
N GLU A 16 -29.20 -36.86 23.64
CA GLU A 16 -29.12 -35.52 24.23
C GLU A 16 -27.76 -34.88 23.97
N LEU A 17 -26.67 -35.63 24.18
CA LEU A 17 -25.30 -35.15 23.92
C LEU A 17 -25.03 -34.89 22.44
N GLU A 18 -25.57 -35.71 21.52
CA GLU A 18 -25.46 -35.49 20.08
C GLU A 18 -26.18 -34.21 19.64
N LEU A 19 -27.39 -33.96 20.16
CA LEU A 19 -28.13 -32.73 19.91
C LEU A 19 -27.39 -31.51 20.47
N GLN A 20 -26.86 -31.61 21.69
CA GLN A 20 -26.07 -30.56 22.30
C GLN A 20 -24.82 -30.27 21.47
N GLN A 21 -24.05 -31.30 21.11
CA GLN A 21 -22.85 -31.17 20.28
C GLN A 21 -23.16 -30.52 18.94
N ALA A 22 -24.25 -30.92 18.27
CA ALA A 22 -24.66 -30.32 17.00
C ALA A 22 -24.96 -28.82 17.14
N SER A 23 -25.65 -28.43 18.22
CA SER A 23 -25.95 -27.02 18.50
C SER A 23 -24.70 -26.19 18.79
N GLU A 24 -23.77 -26.73 19.59
CA GLU A 24 -22.50 -26.08 19.93
C GLU A 24 -21.62 -25.90 18.71
N LEU A 25 -21.59 -26.89 17.81
CA LEU A 25 -20.80 -26.85 16.58
C LEU A 25 -21.32 -25.75 15.62
N ILE A 26 -22.64 -25.55 15.55
CA ILE A 26 -23.23 -24.44 14.78
C ILE A 26 -22.79 -23.09 15.35
N LEU A 27 -22.91 -22.91 16.67
CA LEU A 27 -22.49 -21.67 17.35
C LEU A 27 -20.98 -21.40 17.17
N LEU A 28 -20.15 -22.42 17.28
CA LEU A 28 -18.71 -22.32 17.09
C LEU A 28 -18.36 -21.88 15.65
N LYS A 29 -19.03 -22.46 14.64
CA LYS A 29 -18.86 -22.05 13.24
C LYS A 29 -19.24 -20.60 13.01
N GLU A 30 -20.33 -20.15 13.63
CA GLU A 30 -20.79 -18.76 13.51
C GLU A 30 -19.81 -17.79 14.18
N GLN A 31 -19.34 -18.11 15.40
CA GLN A 31 -18.31 -17.32 16.07
C GLN A 31 -16.99 -17.31 15.31
N TYR A 32 -16.56 -18.45 14.77
CA TYR A 32 -15.38 -18.53 13.92
C TYR A 32 -15.51 -17.64 12.69
N TYR A 33 -16.66 -17.68 12.01
CA TYR A 33 -16.92 -16.83 10.86
C TYR A 33 -16.90 -15.35 11.23
N LYS A 34 -17.60 -14.93 12.30
CA LYS A 34 -17.61 -13.55 12.80
C LYS A 34 -16.22 -13.07 13.20
N THR A 35 -15.45 -13.92 13.88
CA THR A 35 -14.09 -13.61 14.31
C THR A 35 -13.16 -13.44 13.12
N ARG A 36 -13.18 -14.41 12.19
CA ARG A 36 -12.41 -14.35 10.94
C ARG A 36 -12.76 -13.12 10.13
N GLU A 37 -14.05 -12.81 10.00
CA GLU A 37 -14.54 -11.65 9.27
C GLU A 37 -14.13 -10.33 9.97
N GLY A 38 -14.18 -10.28 11.30
CA GLY A 38 -13.70 -9.15 12.10
C GLY A 38 -12.21 -8.90 11.96
N PHE A 39 -11.40 -9.96 11.85
CA PHE A 39 -9.94 -9.86 11.64
C PHE A 39 -9.54 -9.65 10.17
N LYS A 40 -10.48 -9.73 9.21
CA LYS A 40 -10.16 -9.33 7.84
C LYS A 40 -9.77 -7.86 7.84
N LEU A 41 -8.56 -7.59 7.36
CA LEU A 41 -7.99 -6.25 7.27
C LEU A 41 -8.94 -5.28 6.55
N THR A 42 -9.73 -5.77 5.58
CA THR A 42 -10.77 -4.97 4.89
C THR A 42 -11.85 -4.43 5.83
N ASN A 43 -12.31 -5.20 6.81
CA ASN A 43 -13.36 -4.78 7.74
C ASN A 43 -12.81 -3.87 8.84
N LEU A 44 -11.56 -4.10 9.28
CA LEU A 44 -10.83 -3.21 10.18
C LEU A 44 -10.53 -1.86 9.52
N ILE A 45 -10.08 -1.87 8.26
CA ILE A 45 -9.89 -0.66 7.45
C ILE A 45 -11.23 0.04 7.26
N ARG A 46 -12.32 -0.68 6.94
CA ARG A 46 -13.63 -0.06 6.69
C ARG A 46 -14.20 0.64 7.93
N SER A 47 -14.12 0.02 9.09
CA SER A 47 -14.62 0.62 10.33
C SER A 47 -13.79 1.82 10.75
N LYS A 48 -12.45 1.72 10.70
CA LYS A 48 -11.55 2.83 11.02
C LYS A 48 -11.61 3.96 10.00
N PHE A 49 -11.60 3.67 8.70
CA PHE A 49 -11.68 4.71 7.67
C PHE A 49 -13.01 5.46 7.68
N LYS A 50 -14.15 4.81 7.97
CA LYS A 50 -15.44 5.50 8.04
C LYS A 50 -15.50 6.48 9.21
N GLU A 51 -14.92 6.10 10.34
CA GLU A 51 -14.82 6.94 11.54
C GLU A 51 -13.79 8.06 11.34
N THR A 52 -12.62 7.74 10.77
CA THR A 52 -11.52 8.67 10.48
C THR A 52 -11.85 9.69 9.38
N LEU A 53 -12.59 9.34 8.31
CA LEU A 53 -12.97 10.30 7.27
C LEU A 53 -14.12 11.25 7.68
N SER A 54 -14.72 11.06 8.85
CA SER A 54 -15.76 11.98 9.33
C SER A 54 -15.17 13.28 9.89
N ASP A 55 -13.88 13.28 10.23
CA ASP A 55 -13.12 14.43 10.69
C ASP A 55 -12.49 15.20 9.50
N PRO A 56 -12.75 16.51 9.35
CA PRO A 56 -12.18 17.33 8.27
C PRO A 56 -10.64 17.30 8.20
N ASP A 57 -9.95 17.27 9.34
CA ASP A 57 -8.48 17.33 9.38
C ASP A 57 -7.86 16.01 8.89
N LEU A 58 -8.48 14.89 9.24
CA LEU A 58 -8.04 13.55 8.86
C LEU A 58 -8.29 13.21 7.39
N LYS A 59 -9.24 13.88 6.72
CA LYS A 59 -9.38 13.79 5.25
C LYS A 59 -8.14 14.30 4.55
N THR A 60 -7.60 15.41 5.02
CA THR A 60 -6.41 16.05 4.46
C THR A 60 -5.20 15.13 4.64
N ASP A 61 -5.06 14.52 5.82
CA ASP A 61 -4.00 13.53 6.09
C ASP A 61 -4.14 12.25 5.26
N ALA A 62 -5.36 11.76 5.05
CA ALA A 62 -5.59 10.59 4.19
C ALA A 62 -5.25 10.88 2.72
N ILE A 63 -5.57 12.08 2.20
CA ILE A 63 -5.18 12.53 0.86
C ILE A 63 -3.66 12.64 0.76
N ASN A 64 -3.01 13.26 1.73
CA ASN A 64 -1.55 13.38 1.77
C ASN A 64 -0.87 12.01 1.85
N ALA A 65 -1.40 11.08 2.65
CA ALA A 65 -0.91 9.71 2.73
C ALA A 65 -1.10 8.95 1.42
N ALA A 66 -2.24 9.11 0.73
CA ALA A 66 -2.48 8.51 -0.58
C ALA A 66 -1.53 9.07 -1.64
N ILE A 67 -1.28 10.38 -1.63
CA ILE A 67 -0.28 11.03 -2.49
C ILE A 67 1.12 10.50 -2.17
N GLY A 68 1.51 10.40 -0.90
CA GLY A 68 2.78 9.82 -0.47
C GLY A 68 2.96 8.36 -0.88
N PHE A 69 1.91 7.54 -0.75
CA PHE A 69 1.93 6.14 -1.18
C PHE A 69 2.06 6.00 -2.70
N THR A 70 1.24 6.73 -3.44
CA THR A 70 1.24 6.66 -4.90
C THR A 70 2.52 7.23 -5.49
N SER A 71 2.97 8.39 -5.01
CA SER A 71 4.27 8.96 -5.39
C SER A 71 5.43 8.05 -4.99
N GLY A 72 5.39 7.40 -3.82
CA GLY A 72 6.41 6.43 -3.39
C GLY A 72 6.46 5.19 -4.28
N ILE A 73 5.30 4.65 -4.68
CA ILE A 73 5.21 3.53 -5.64
C ILE A 73 5.70 3.96 -7.03
N LEU A 74 5.29 5.14 -7.50
CA LEU A 74 5.74 5.68 -8.78
C LEU A 74 7.24 5.97 -8.77
N ALA A 75 7.76 6.59 -7.72
CA ALA A 75 9.18 6.82 -7.49
C ALA A 75 9.94 5.49 -7.46
N LYS A 76 9.43 4.47 -6.75
CA LYS A 76 10.02 3.13 -6.77
C LYS A 76 10.01 2.53 -8.17
N LYS A 77 8.94 2.69 -8.95
CA LYS A 77 8.81 2.17 -10.32
C LYS A 77 9.68 2.91 -11.34
N LEU A 78 9.94 4.20 -11.12
CA LEU A 78 10.80 5.04 -11.96
C LEU A 78 12.28 4.89 -11.59
N MET A 79 12.63 4.85 -10.30
CA MET A 79 14.01 4.66 -9.81
C MET A 79 14.47 3.19 -9.86
N ILE A 80 13.53 2.24 -9.85
CA ILE A 80 13.77 0.81 -10.09
C ILE A 80 13.15 0.48 -11.44
N GLY A 81 13.66 1.08 -12.52
CA GLY A 81 13.34 0.65 -13.88
C GLY A 81 13.58 -0.85 -14.00
N LYS A 82 12.70 -1.54 -14.75
CA LYS A 82 12.58 -3.00 -15.05
C LYS A 82 13.89 -3.81 -15.00
N THR A 83 14.54 -3.92 -13.85
CA THR A 83 15.78 -4.67 -13.66
C THR A 83 15.70 -5.38 -12.31
N ILE A 84 15.69 -6.70 -12.38
CA ILE A 84 15.52 -7.60 -11.23
C ILE A 84 16.79 -7.65 -10.36
N ASN A 85 17.91 -7.08 -10.83
CA ASN A 85 19.23 -7.30 -10.23
C ASN A 85 19.81 -6.04 -9.55
N PRO A 86 19.91 -5.99 -8.20
CA PRO A 86 20.38 -4.83 -7.45
C PRO A 86 21.82 -4.42 -7.80
N PHE A 87 22.65 -5.35 -8.28
CA PHE A 87 24.01 -5.05 -8.75
C PHE A 87 24.04 -4.16 -10.00
N LYS A 88 23.08 -4.34 -10.93
CA LYS A 88 22.99 -3.48 -12.13
C LYS A 88 22.57 -2.05 -11.77
N LYS A 89 21.82 -1.88 -10.67
CA LYS A 89 21.45 -0.57 -10.13
C LYS A 89 22.67 0.15 -9.56
N LEU A 90 23.52 -0.54 -8.81
CA LEU A 90 24.77 0.02 -8.30
C LEU A 90 25.73 0.41 -9.43
N LEU A 91 25.86 -0.43 -10.46
CA LEU A 91 26.65 -0.10 -11.64
C LEU A 91 26.09 1.11 -12.41
N GLY A 92 24.76 1.20 -12.56
CA GLY A 92 24.11 2.36 -13.16
C GLY A 92 24.42 3.65 -12.40
N ILE A 93 24.32 3.62 -11.06
CA ILE A 93 24.66 4.75 -10.19
C ILE A 93 26.15 5.10 -10.30
N ALA A 94 27.05 4.12 -10.36
CA ALA A 94 28.48 4.36 -10.54
C ALA A 94 28.80 5.02 -11.89
N VAL A 95 28.16 4.58 -12.97
CA VAL A 95 28.30 5.19 -14.30
C VAL A 95 27.73 6.61 -14.31
N GLU A 96 26.56 6.83 -13.69
CA GLU A 96 25.95 8.15 -13.57
C GLU A 96 26.85 9.13 -12.80
N MET A 97 27.44 8.69 -11.68
CA MET A 97 28.41 9.50 -10.93
C MET A 97 29.68 9.80 -11.75
N ALA A 98 30.18 8.84 -12.53
CA ALA A 98 31.33 9.05 -13.40
C ALA A 98 31.03 10.11 -14.48
N VAL A 99 29.88 9.99 -15.16
CA VAL A 99 29.45 10.97 -16.18
C VAL A 99 29.21 12.34 -15.55
N ALA A 100 28.52 12.41 -14.40
CA ALA A 100 28.27 13.66 -13.68
C ALA A 100 29.59 14.35 -13.28
N SER A 101 30.58 13.60 -12.78
CA SER A 101 31.88 14.14 -12.42
C SER A 101 32.66 14.69 -13.64
N SER A 102 32.50 14.09 -14.81
CA SER A 102 33.12 14.55 -16.06
C SER A 102 32.42 15.79 -16.62
N VAL A 103 31.09 15.85 -16.49
CA VAL A 103 30.26 17.02 -16.85
C VAL A 103 30.58 18.21 -15.95
N VAL A 104 30.78 18.00 -14.64
CA VAL A 104 31.17 19.06 -13.70
C VAL A 104 32.54 19.65 -14.04
N LYS A 105 33.49 18.84 -14.53
CA LYS A 105 34.80 19.33 -15.01
C LYS A 105 34.70 20.15 -16.30
N ASN A 106 33.64 19.97 -17.09
CA ASN A 106 33.34 20.72 -18.31
C ASN A 106 32.11 21.64 -18.15
N ALA A 107 31.82 22.04 -16.90
CA ALA A 107 30.57 22.69 -16.53
C ALA A 107 30.34 24.01 -17.27
N ASP A 108 31.40 24.76 -17.60
CA ASP A 108 31.27 26.06 -18.24
C ASP A 108 30.78 25.95 -19.69
N GLY A 109 31.25 24.95 -20.44
CA GLY A 109 30.76 24.68 -21.81
C GLY A 109 29.32 24.17 -21.83
N ILE A 110 28.96 23.34 -20.85
CA ILE A 110 27.60 22.75 -20.75
C ILE A 110 26.59 23.79 -20.24
N LYS A 111 26.99 24.68 -19.31
CA LYS A 111 26.18 25.84 -18.89
C LYS A 111 25.97 26.83 -20.03
N ALA A 112 27.00 27.09 -20.84
CA ALA A 112 26.88 27.99 -22.00
C ALA A 112 25.96 27.40 -23.09
N ALA A 113 26.10 26.11 -23.39
CA ALA A 113 25.21 25.40 -24.33
C ALA A 113 23.77 25.32 -23.80
N GLY A 114 23.59 24.96 -22.54
CA GLY A 114 22.27 24.90 -21.88
C GLY A 114 21.60 26.26 -21.79
N GLY A 115 22.34 27.31 -21.43
CA GLY A 115 21.86 28.68 -21.42
C GLY A 115 21.43 29.17 -22.81
N SER A 116 22.16 28.77 -23.85
CA SER A 116 21.81 29.09 -25.25
C SER A 116 20.53 28.38 -25.71
N ILE A 117 20.37 27.10 -25.37
CA ILE A 117 19.16 26.31 -25.68
C ILE A 117 17.96 26.83 -24.88
N PHE A 118 18.13 27.09 -23.59
CA PHE A 118 17.09 27.66 -22.74
C PHE A 118 16.64 29.02 -23.27
N LYS A 119 17.59 29.90 -23.62
CA LYS A 119 17.27 31.18 -24.25
C LYS A 119 16.56 30.98 -25.58
N MET A 120 16.96 30.01 -26.41
CA MET A 120 16.28 29.74 -27.70
C MET A 120 14.84 29.22 -27.52
N LEU A 121 14.58 28.39 -26.49
CA LEU A 121 13.27 27.83 -26.21
C LEU A 121 12.32 28.84 -25.53
N PHE A 122 12.83 29.71 -24.66
CA PHE A 122 12.02 30.68 -23.92
C PHE A 122 11.96 32.09 -24.54
N ARG A 123 12.81 32.42 -25.53
CA ARG A 123 12.81 33.73 -26.23
C ARG A 123 11.64 33.93 -27.18
N LYS A 124 10.78 32.93 -27.42
CA LYS A 124 9.63 33.07 -28.32
C LYS A 124 8.38 33.72 -27.66
N LYS A 125 8.44 34.15 -26.39
CA LYS A 125 7.27 34.70 -25.67
C LYS A 125 7.23 36.22 -25.46
N GLU A 126 8.30 36.98 -25.76
CA GLU A 126 8.35 38.43 -25.44
C GLU A 126 8.37 39.40 -26.64
N VAL A 127 8.24 38.95 -27.89
CA VAL A 127 8.27 39.87 -29.07
C VAL A 127 6.89 40.05 -29.72
N GLN A 128 5.80 39.96 -28.93
CA GLN A 128 4.45 40.31 -29.41
C GLN A 128 3.65 41.21 -28.44
N GLU A 129 4.34 42.02 -27.64
CA GLU A 129 3.71 43.16 -26.96
C GLU A 129 4.63 44.39 -27.05
N LYS A 130 4.60 45.06 -28.20
CA LYS A 130 4.71 46.52 -28.31
C LYS A 130 4.35 46.91 -29.74
N ILE A 131 3.12 47.41 -29.88
CA ILE A 131 2.63 48.24 -30.97
C ILE A 131 3.47 49.52 -31.02
#